data_AF-A0A1A8P2F2-F1
#
_entry.id   AF-A0A1A8P2F2-F1
#
_cell.length_a   1.000
_cell.length_b   1.000
_cell.length_c   1.000
_cell.angle_alpha   90.00
_cell.angle_beta   90.00
_cell.angle_gamma   90.00
#
_symmetry.space_group_name_H-M   'P 1'
#
loop_
_entity.id
_entity.type
_entity.pdbx_description
1 polymer ?
#
loop_
_entity_poly.entity_id
_entity_poly.type
_entity_poly.pdbx_seq_one_letter_code
_entity_poly.pdbx_strand_id
1 'polypeptide(L)'
;PNYPEPALGSITCRPIWSSLTCPLSVLSQTNEYILSVVKEGSDSLLLGLRISENRLHLLTKPPEAGGWSRITFRDVGLDDNRWHTVVLAVSGHYATLTIDCGLPLELKLVWSFPGTLSTQGSWFFVGSRGHWRGRFTGLLRQLVLLPGSDATPRLCPNFDPGLTELSIPPVLKSTPLQLDLLRPLYPYEAETRITMGTCPPCSAPETGQLWFNAERRSLFMCDGTTWRTLLQNQKRLDYVEDYQDLYTCSETFDVEIFSIPSEGLFMAAANRASRPGSGIYRWRNESFHLYQNISTQEARGWKHFTIGDKVFLVVADAGEVEPELSVIYQWNRRRRRFLRYQILETHAAQDWEAFQIHNHSFLVVANHRRARDSNHNIPSVVYRWNSDSQLFEVYQTLSTSGAYDWEFFTVGPYHFLVVANTFDGHTTTISSTIYLWLDSRFQTFQNITTVGATDWEMFQFDGRFFLAVANSQQLSRRGPSLYSINSTVYELNTFTQTFVRFQDILTHSAVDWEFFTLGDEKFLVVANSHDGSSYSLNSIVYRWQGYEGFVPVHSLPTFGCRDWEHFSTDQGSFLIYSSATSRLSKVFRLRTY
;
A
#
# COMPACT_ATOMS: atom_id res chain seq x y z
N PRO A 1 -19.94 25.65 26.28
CA PRO A 1 -20.69 26.60 25.41
C PRO A 1 -20.18 26.42 23.98
N ASN A 2 -20.78 25.46 23.28
CA ASN A 2 -20.16 24.86 22.10
C ASN A 2 -20.97 25.30 20.88
N TYR A 3 -20.32 26.00 19.94
CA TYR A 3 -20.92 26.32 18.65
C TYR A 3 -20.83 25.09 17.73
N PRO A 4 -21.93 24.63 17.13
CA PRO A 4 -21.90 23.58 16.10
C PRO A 4 -21.49 24.19 14.75
N GLU A 5 -20.58 23.53 14.02
CA GLU A 5 -20.08 23.98 12.72
C GLU A 5 -21.07 23.70 11.57
N PRO A 6 -21.25 24.63 10.61
CA PRO A 6 -22.12 24.42 9.44
C PRO A 6 -21.47 23.47 8.43
N ALA A 7 -22.19 22.38 8.10
CA ALA A 7 -21.82 21.45 7.04
C ALA A 7 -22.76 21.60 5.82
N LEU A 8 -22.20 21.85 4.64
CA LEU A 8 -22.93 22.18 3.41
C LEU A 8 -22.43 21.41 2.20
N GLY A 9 -23.31 21.19 1.22
CA GLY A 9 -23.06 20.27 0.12
C GLY A 9 -23.59 20.72 -1.24
N SER A 10 -22.78 20.47 -2.27
CA SER A 10 -23.12 20.64 -3.68
C SER A 10 -23.29 19.29 -4.38
N ILE A 11 -24.24 19.21 -5.30
CA ILE A 11 -24.77 17.98 -5.89
C ILE A 11 -24.89 18.14 -7.41
N THR A 12 -24.55 17.09 -8.16
CA THR A 12 -24.77 17.03 -9.60
C THR A 12 -25.60 15.82 -10.01
N CYS A 13 -26.86 16.07 -10.39
CA CYS A 13 -27.89 15.05 -10.62
C CYS A 13 -28.39 15.03 -12.07
N ARG A 14 -28.87 13.85 -12.50
CA ARG A 14 -29.60 13.64 -13.76
C ARG A 14 -30.60 12.47 -13.65
N PRO A 15 -31.92 12.66 -13.81
CA PRO A 15 -32.85 11.55 -14.01
C PRO A 15 -32.74 10.99 -15.44
N ILE A 16 -33.07 9.70 -15.61
CA ILE A 16 -33.25 9.06 -16.92
C ILE A 16 -34.40 8.05 -16.84
N TRP A 17 -35.45 8.25 -17.64
CA TRP A 17 -36.39 7.19 -18.01
C TRP A 17 -35.98 6.60 -19.35
N SER A 18 -35.43 5.38 -19.37
CA SER A 18 -35.03 4.69 -20.60
C SER A 18 -36.19 3.87 -21.17
N SER A 19 -36.57 4.13 -22.43
CA SER A 19 -37.71 3.48 -23.08
C SER A 19 -37.38 2.06 -23.60
N LEU A 20 -37.94 1.05 -22.95
CA LEU A 20 -38.21 -0.27 -23.55
C LEU A 20 -39.70 -0.59 -23.35
N THR A 21 -40.39 -0.95 -24.43
CA THR A 21 -41.86 -0.90 -24.48
C THR A 21 -42.53 -2.20 -24.05
N CYS A 22 -43.14 -2.19 -22.86
CA CYS A 22 -44.44 -2.84 -22.61
C CYS A 22 -45.16 -2.12 -21.44
N PRO A 23 -46.50 -2.20 -21.34
CA PRO A 23 -47.29 -1.11 -20.75
C PRO A 23 -47.68 -1.28 -19.28
N LEU A 24 -48.16 -0.16 -18.71
CA LEU A 24 -48.69 0.02 -17.34
C LEU A 24 -47.58 0.01 -16.26
N SER A 25 -47.52 0.96 -15.32
CA SER A 25 -48.54 1.94 -14.89
C SER A 25 -47.95 3.32 -14.58
N VAL A 26 -48.81 4.34 -14.53
CA VAL A 26 -48.47 5.65 -13.98
C VAL A 26 -48.33 5.53 -12.47
N LEU A 27 -47.15 5.82 -11.94
CA LEU A 27 -46.93 6.00 -10.49
C LEU A 27 -46.22 7.32 -10.21
N SER A 28 -47.01 8.30 -9.79
CA SER A 28 -46.53 9.56 -9.23
C SER A 28 -46.11 9.41 -7.75
N GLN A 29 -45.43 10.43 -7.22
CA GLN A 29 -45.17 10.64 -5.78
C GLN A 29 -44.12 9.73 -5.08
N THR A 30 -43.06 9.27 -5.76
CA THR A 30 -41.85 8.83 -5.04
C THR A 30 -41.21 10.00 -4.29
N ASN A 31 -40.73 9.74 -3.06
CA ASN A 31 -40.03 10.71 -2.22
C ASN A 31 -38.58 10.23 -2.06
N GLU A 32 -37.67 10.84 -2.81
CA GLU A 32 -36.30 10.33 -3.00
C GLU A 32 -35.27 11.17 -2.26
N TYR A 33 -34.22 10.54 -1.74
CA TYR A 33 -33.21 11.21 -0.91
C TYR A 33 -31.87 11.21 -1.62
N ILE A 34 -31.33 12.40 -1.88
CA ILE A 34 -30.00 12.56 -2.49
C ILE A 34 -28.93 12.31 -1.42
N LEU A 35 -29.18 12.76 -0.19
CA LEU A 35 -28.40 12.36 0.99
C LEU A 35 -29.26 12.34 2.26
N SER A 36 -28.81 11.60 3.26
CA SER A 36 -29.37 11.65 4.62
C SER A 36 -28.32 11.35 5.70
N VAL A 37 -28.51 11.97 6.87
CA VAL A 37 -27.87 11.61 8.13
C VAL A 37 -28.95 10.95 8.99
N VAL A 38 -28.71 9.74 9.48
CA VAL A 38 -29.61 9.03 10.41
C VAL A 38 -28.86 8.65 11.68
N LYS A 39 -29.53 8.71 12.83
CA LYS A 39 -28.95 8.26 14.10
C LYS A 39 -28.77 6.74 14.11
N GLU A 40 -27.61 6.30 14.56
CA GLU A 40 -27.27 4.90 14.77
C GLU A 40 -28.25 4.19 15.73
N GLY A 41 -28.53 2.92 15.46
CA GLY A 41 -29.41 2.07 16.26
C GLY A 41 -30.91 2.39 16.19
N SER A 42 -31.32 3.48 15.54
CA SER A 42 -32.74 3.90 15.50
C SER A 42 -33.28 4.32 14.13
N ASP A 43 -32.48 4.32 13.06
CA ASP A 43 -32.83 4.77 11.70
C ASP A 43 -33.52 6.16 11.64
N SER A 44 -33.37 6.94 12.71
CA SER A 44 -34.08 8.20 12.87
C SER A 44 -33.29 9.31 12.18
N LEU A 45 -33.84 9.80 11.07
CA LEU A 45 -33.31 10.91 10.29
C LEU A 45 -32.98 12.12 11.19
N LEU A 46 -31.87 12.78 10.93
CA LEU A 46 -31.41 13.99 11.62
C LEU A 46 -31.33 15.17 10.65
N LEU A 47 -30.76 14.90 9.47
CA LEU A 47 -30.68 15.76 8.31
C LEU A 47 -31.06 14.94 7.06
N GLY A 48 -31.80 15.51 6.12
CA GLY A 48 -32.08 14.84 4.85
C GLY A 48 -32.34 15.81 3.72
N LEU A 49 -31.66 15.63 2.59
CA LEU A 49 -31.94 16.37 1.37
C LEU A 49 -32.74 15.48 0.42
N ARG A 50 -33.96 15.91 0.12
CA ARG A 50 -35.00 15.07 -0.49
C ARG A 50 -35.60 15.77 -1.70
N ILE A 51 -35.58 15.10 -2.85
CA ILE A 51 -36.22 15.56 -4.08
C ILE A 51 -37.63 14.95 -4.21
N SER A 52 -38.50 15.66 -4.91
CA SER A 52 -39.77 15.19 -5.45
C SER A 52 -40.12 16.03 -6.67
N GLU A 53 -41.16 15.64 -7.41
CA GLU A 53 -41.73 16.38 -8.56
C GLU A 53 -41.60 17.91 -8.43
N ASN A 54 -40.72 18.48 -9.27
CA ASN A 54 -40.25 19.86 -9.35
C ASN A 54 -39.97 20.59 -8.00
N ARG A 55 -39.49 19.89 -6.96
CA ARG A 55 -39.22 20.44 -5.61
C ARG A 55 -38.01 19.82 -4.93
N LEU A 56 -37.15 20.66 -4.36
CA LEU A 56 -36.05 20.26 -3.47
C LEU A 56 -36.41 20.61 -2.01
N HIS A 57 -36.28 19.64 -1.11
CA HIS A 57 -36.59 19.80 0.31
C HIS A 57 -35.39 19.53 1.19
N LEU A 58 -35.06 20.47 2.08
CA LEU A 58 -34.19 20.21 3.21
C LEU A 58 -35.04 19.87 4.45
N LEU A 59 -34.78 18.70 5.03
CA LEU A 59 -35.40 18.19 6.25
C LEU A 59 -34.39 18.29 7.40
N THR A 60 -34.77 18.98 8.47
CA THR A 60 -33.99 19.07 9.71
C THR A 60 -34.88 18.75 10.91
N LYS A 61 -34.27 18.25 11.99
CA LYS A 61 -34.98 18.01 13.26
C LYS A 61 -34.73 19.17 14.25
N PRO A 62 -35.73 20.04 14.52
CA PRO A 62 -35.61 21.10 15.53
C PRO A 62 -35.59 20.51 16.96
N PRO A 63 -35.16 21.29 17.97
CA PRO A 63 -34.93 20.77 19.32
C PRO A 63 -36.20 20.55 20.14
N GLU A 64 -37.15 21.50 20.10
CA GLU A 64 -38.29 21.53 21.03
C GLU A 64 -39.61 21.06 20.40
N ALA A 65 -39.69 21.01 19.07
CA ALA A 65 -40.86 20.48 18.36
C ALA A 65 -40.62 19.02 17.95
N GLY A 66 -41.53 18.12 18.36
CA GLY A 66 -41.49 16.69 17.99
C GLY A 66 -41.76 16.37 16.51
N GLY A 67 -41.71 17.37 15.63
CA GLY A 67 -41.98 17.26 14.19
C GLY A 67 -40.84 17.84 13.34
N TRP A 68 -40.81 17.48 12.06
CA TRP A 68 -39.75 17.88 11.13
C TRP A 68 -39.87 19.34 10.72
N SER A 69 -38.76 20.08 10.75
CA SER A 69 -38.63 21.29 9.96
C SER A 69 -38.38 20.91 8.50
N ARG A 70 -39.14 21.50 7.58
CA ARG A 70 -39.04 21.24 6.13
C ARG A 70 -39.01 22.55 5.35
N ILE A 71 -37.84 22.88 4.84
CA ILE A 71 -37.66 23.91 3.81
C ILE A 71 -38.06 23.30 2.46
N THR A 72 -38.61 24.09 1.54
CA THR A 72 -39.02 23.61 0.21
C THR A 72 -38.76 24.69 -0.82
N PHE A 73 -37.75 24.47 -1.65
CA PHE A 73 -37.59 25.17 -2.91
C PHE A 73 -38.53 24.54 -3.93
N ARG A 74 -39.23 25.37 -4.70
CA ARG A 74 -40.18 24.97 -5.74
C ARG A 74 -39.61 25.38 -7.09
N ASP A 75 -40.12 24.76 -8.14
CA ASP A 75 -39.89 25.18 -9.53
C ASP A 75 -38.38 25.16 -9.87
N VAL A 76 -37.70 24.13 -9.36
CA VAL A 76 -36.24 23.92 -9.41
C VAL A 76 -35.72 23.34 -10.73
N GLY A 77 -36.60 22.79 -11.58
CA GLY A 77 -36.27 22.36 -12.95
C GLY A 77 -35.35 21.16 -13.10
N LEU A 78 -35.09 20.41 -12.02
CA LEU A 78 -34.15 19.28 -11.98
C LEU A 78 -34.65 17.98 -12.65
N ASP A 79 -35.83 18.03 -13.27
CA ASP A 79 -36.57 16.90 -13.87
C ASP A 79 -36.56 16.89 -15.41
N ASP A 80 -35.73 17.72 -16.07
CA ASP A 80 -35.67 17.83 -17.54
C ASP A 80 -34.80 16.74 -18.25
N ASN A 81 -34.22 15.81 -17.48
CA ASN A 81 -33.28 14.76 -17.89
C ASN A 81 -31.90 15.27 -18.41
N ARG A 82 -31.44 16.46 -18.01
CA ARG A 82 -30.05 16.94 -18.21
C ARG A 82 -29.20 16.76 -16.95
N TRP A 83 -27.95 17.20 -17.02
CA TRP A 83 -27.08 17.35 -15.86
C TRP A 83 -27.23 18.75 -15.29
N HIS A 84 -27.51 18.85 -13.99
CA HIS A 84 -27.53 20.13 -13.28
C HIS A 84 -26.43 20.20 -12.22
N THR A 85 -25.93 21.41 -11.95
CA THR A 85 -25.06 21.74 -10.81
C THR A 85 -25.88 22.46 -9.74
N VAL A 86 -26.06 21.81 -8.59
CA VAL A 86 -26.89 22.31 -7.49
C VAL A 86 -26.01 22.66 -6.29
N VAL A 87 -26.10 23.89 -5.81
CA VAL A 87 -25.41 24.35 -4.59
C VAL A 87 -26.46 24.72 -3.55
N LEU A 88 -26.52 23.98 -2.45
CA LEU A 88 -27.37 24.30 -1.31
C LEU A 88 -26.51 24.80 -0.14
N ALA A 89 -26.67 26.08 0.20
CA ALA A 89 -26.04 26.73 1.34
C ALA A 89 -27.07 27.01 2.44
N VAL A 90 -26.67 26.84 3.71
CA VAL A 90 -27.56 26.89 4.88
C VAL A 90 -26.74 27.36 6.09
N SER A 91 -27.00 28.58 6.58
CA SER A 91 -26.24 29.14 7.70
C SER A 91 -27.09 30.13 8.49
N GLY A 92 -27.07 29.99 9.82
CA GLY A 92 -27.92 30.78 10.71
C GLY A 92 -29.38 30.68 10.28
N HIS A 93 -30.05 31.82 10.10
CA HIS A 93 -31.46 31.88 9.71
C HIS A 93 -31.70 31.87 8.19
N TYR A 94 -30.77 31.36 7.36
CA TYR A 94 -30.88 31.44 5.90
C TYR A 94 -30.56 30.11 5.22
N ALA A 95 -31.26 29.83 4.12
CA ALA A 95 -30.95 28.77 3.17
C ALA A 95 -31.01 29.33 1.75
N THR A 96 -29.95 29.18 0.97
CA THR A 96 -29.84 29.62 -0.43
C THR A 96 -29.62 28.43 -1.35
N LEU A 97 -30.33 28.39 -2.47
CA LEU A 97 -30.22 27.36 -3.49
C LEU A 97 -29.82 28.00 -4.83
N THR A 98 -28.62 27.67 -5.31
CA THR A 98 -28.16 28.01 -6.66
C THR A 98 -28.29 26.77 -7.55
N ILE A 99 -28.82 26.92 -8.76
CA ILE A 99 -28.91 25.86 -9.77
C ILE A 99 -28.27 26.38 -11.06
N ASP A 100 -27.39 25.59 -11.66
CA ASP A 100 -26.72 25.86 -12.95
C ASP A 100 -26.05 27.25 -13.01
N CYS A 101 -25.51 27.68 -11.86
CA CYS A 101 -24.90 29.00 -11.65
C CYS A 101 -25.80 30.20 -11.94
N GLY A 102 -27.12 30.02 -11.99
CA GLY A 102 -28.11 31.07 -12.11
C GLY A 102 -28.28 31.91 -10.83
N LEU A 103 -29.38 32.67 -10.77
CA LEU A 103 -29.71 33.49 -9.59
C LEU A 103 -30.05 32.60 -8.38
N PRO A 104 -29.48 32.86 -7.18
CA PRO A 104 -29.77 32.06 -6.00
C PRO A 104 -31.18 32.33 -5.46
N LEU A 105 -31.91 31.26 -5.13
CA LEU A 105 -33.19 31.32 -4.42
C LEU A 105 -32.93 31.34 -2.91
N GLU A 106 -33.30 32.42 -2.21
CA GLU A 106 -33.14 32.54 -0.76
C GLU A 106 -34.45 32.23 -0.01
N LEU A 107 -34.35 31.47 1.09
CA LEU A 107 -35.43 31.21 2.03
C LEU A 107 -34.96 31.45 3.48
N LYS A 108 -35.73 32.24 4.23
CA LYS A 108 -35.46 32.51 5.65
C LYS A 108 -35.99 31.38 6.55
N LEU A 109 -35.15 30.95 7.50
CA LEU A 109 -35.41 29.86 8.42
C LEU A 109 -35.96 30.38 9.76
N VAL A 110 -36.98 29.69 10.28
CA VAL A 110 -37.54 29.95 11.63
C VAL A 110 -36.48 29.70 12.72
N TRP A 111 -35.66 28.67 12.53
CA TRP A 111 -34.62 28.23 13.47
C TRP A 111 -33.24 28.41 12.84
N SER A 112 -32.23 28.72 13.66
CA SER A 112 -30.85 28.82 13.19
C SER A 112 -30.25 27.44 12.91
N PHE A 113 -29.62 27.29 11.74
CA PHE A 113 -28.83 26.12 11.38
C PHE A 113 -27.33 26.39 11.64
N PRO A 114 -26.56 25.44 12.20
CA PRO A 114 -26.94 24.08 12.62
C PRO A 114 -27.24 24.00 14.14
N GLY A 115 -28.03 24.93 14.68
CA GLY A 115 -28.09 25.25 16.11
C GLY A 115 -28.27 24.09 17.10
N THR A 116 -28.92 22.99 16.69
CA THR A 116 -29.06 21.76 17.51
C THR A 116 -28.87 20.46 16.72
N LEU A 117 -28.15 20.48 15.59
CA LEU A 117 -27.83 19.27 14.84
C LEU A 117 -26.56 18.61 15.42
N SER A 118 -26.73 17.50 16.15
CA SER A 118 -25.61 16.61 16.49
C SER A 118 -25.52 15.48 15.47
N THR A 119 -24.30 15.21 14.99
CA THR A 119 -23.95 14.09 14.10
C THR A 119 -23.24 12.95 14.84
N GLN A 120 -23.06 13.06 16.17
CA GLN A 120 -22.42 12.02 16.98
C GLN A 120 -23.26 10.72 16.98
N GLY A 121 -22.64 9.58 16.66
CA GLY A 121 -23.35 8.30 16.54
C GLY A 121 -24.38 8.31 15.41
N SER A 122 -23.95 8.68 14.20
CA SER A 122 -24.82 8.81 13.02
C SER A 122 -24.19 8.25 11.76
N TRP A 123 -25.03 7.67 10.91
CA TRP A 123 -24.66 7.15 9.60
C TRP A 123 -25.04 8.14 8.49
N PHE A 124 -24.13 8.35 7.54
CA PHE A 124 -24.35 9.16 6.35
C PHE A 124 -24.65 8.25 5.15
N PHE A 125 -25.78 8.48 4.49
CA PHE A 125 -26.23 7.74 3.32
C PHE A 125 -26.33 8.69 2.11
N VAL A 126 -25.87 8.22 0.96
CA VAL A 126 -25.99 8.91 -0.34
C VAL A 126 -26.95 8.11 -1.21
N GLY A 127 -27.87 8.80 -1.90
CA GLY A 127 -28.88 8.18 -2.76
C GLY A 127 -29.96 7.38 -2.01
N SER A 128 -30.09 7.51 -0.69
CA SER A 128 -31.14 6.84 0.08
C SER A 128 -31.41 7.49 1.45
N ARG A 129 -32.50 7.04 2.09
CA ARG A 129 -32.76 7.21 3.53
C ARG A 129 -32.57 5.87 4.23
N GLY A 130 -31.40 5.68 4.84
CA GLY A 130 -30.99 4.36 5.35
C GLY A 130 -30.83 3.33 4.22
N HIS A 131 -30.74 2.05 4.54
CA HIS A 131 -30.35 1.02 3.57
C HIS A 131 -31.34 0.78 2.40
N TRP A 132 -32.65 0.92 2.63
CA TRP A 132 -33.68 0.42 1.69
C TRP A 132 -34.87 1.35 1.41
N ARG A 133 -34.89 2.59 1.93
CA ARG A 133 -36.05 3.49 1.80
C ARG A 133 -35.71 4.77 1.04
N GLY A 134 -36.67 5.28 0.25
CA GLY A 134 -36.55 6.56 -0.46
C GLY A 134 -35.31 6.67 -1.34
N ARG A 135 -34.97 5.62 -2.08
CA ARG A 135 -33.80 5.59 -2.96
C ARG A 135 -33.92 6.65 -4.05
N PHE A 136 -32.79 7.28 -4.38
CA PHE A 136 -32.66 8.14 -5.55
C PHE A 136 -32.55 7.28 -6.81
N THR A 137 -33.33 7.63 -7.83
CA THR A 137 -33.41 6.91 -9.11
C THR A 137 -32.59 7.55 -10.23
N GLY A 138 -32.11 8.78 -10.02
CA GLY A 138 -31.22 9.46 -10.94
C GLY A 138 -29.74 9.09 -10.77
N LEU A 139 -28.93 9.50 -11.75
CA LEU A 139 -27.48 9.48 -11.68
C LEU A 139 -26.98 10.67 -10.85
N LEU A 140 -26.12 10.40 -9.87
CA LEU A 140 -25.35 11.40 -9.13
C LEU A 140 -23.90 11.33 -9.63
N ARG A 141 -23.41 12.38 -10.30
CA ARG A 141 -22.01 12.40 -10.80
C ARG A 141 -21.03 12.73 -9.69
N GLN A 142 -21.35 13.72 -8.87
CA GLN A 142 -20.50 14.19 -7.79
C GLN A 142 -21.35 14.79 -6.66
N LEU A 143 -20.96 14.47 -5.43
CA LEU A 143 -21.36 15.13 -4.20
C LEU A 143 -20.09 15.64 -3.52
N VAL A 144 -20.06 16.93 -3.18
CA VAL A 144 -18.93 17.55 -2.45
C VAL A 144 -19.49 18.26 -1.24
N LEU A 145 -18.87 18.06 -0.08
CA LEU A 145 -19.11 18.90 1.11
C LEU A 145 -17.94 19.89 1.23
N LEU A 146 -18.22 21.17 1.42
CA LEU A 146 -17.21 22.23 1.43
C LEU A 146 -17.30 23.09 2.70
N PRO A 147 -16.16 23.48 3.31
CA PRO A 147 -16.15 24.32 4.52
C PRO A 147 -16.42 25.80 4.17
N GLY A 148 -17.23 26.47 4.98
CA GLY A 148 -17.71 27.84 4.77
C GLY A 148 -19.23 27.91 4.61
N SER A 149 -19.81 29.12 4.59
CA SER A 149 -21.28 29.31 4.57
C SER A 149 -21.93 29.34 3.18
N ASP A 150 -21.18 29.60 2.12
CA ASP A 150 -21.66 29.51 0.72
C ASP A 150 -20.55 28.94 -0.17
N ALA A 151 -20.87 27.87 -0.91
CA ALA A 151 -19.96 27.23 -1.86
C ALA A 151 -20.06 27.81 -3.28
N THR A 152 -21.07 28.64 -3.57
CA THR A 152 -21.34 29.20 -4.90
C THR A 152 -20.12 29.93 -5.48
N PRO A 153 -19.37 30.78 -4.75
CA PRO A 153 -18.19 31.46 -5.31
C PRO A 153 -17.03 30.53 -5.72
N ARG A 154 -17.04 29.26 -5.29
CA ARG A 154 -16.02 28.26 -5.62
C ARG A 154 -16.43 27.32 -6.76
N LEU A 155 -17.74 27.17 -7.00
CA LEU A 155 -18.31 26.26 -8.00
C LEU A 155 -18.87 27.00 -9.23
N CYS A 156 -19.23 28.27 -9.06
CA CYS A 156 -19.88 29.13 -10.04
C CYS A 156 -19.11 30.47 -10.17
N PRO A 157 -17.94 30.48 -10.82
CA PRO A 157 -17.18 31.71 -11.09
C PRO A 157 -17.83 32.60 -12.17
N ASN A 158 -18.84 32.10 -12.88
CA ASN A 158 -19.61 32.81 -13.91
C ASN A 158 -21.05 32.25 -13.97
N PHE A 159 -21.96 32.98 -14.60
CA PHE A 159 -23.38 32.61 -14.83
C PHE A 159 -23.58 31.62 -16.00
N ASP A 160 -22.51 31.02 -16.52
CA ASP A 160 -22.57 30.03 -17.62
C ASP A 160 -22.57 28.60 -17.05
N PRO A 161 -23.64 27.81 -17.22
CA PRO A 161 -23.71 26.42 -16.76
C PRO A 161 -22.58 25.54 -17.32
N GLY A 162 -22.09 25.84 -18.53
CA GLY A 162 -21.01 25.12 -19.19
C GLY A 162 -19.64 25.31 -18.55
N LEU A 163 -19.49 26.29 -17.65
CA LEU A 163 -18.26 26.62 -16.93
C LEU A 163 -18.30 26.19 -15.45
N THR A 164 -19.26 25.33 -15.06
CA THR A 164 -19.32 24.71 -13.73
C THR A 164 -18.08 23.87 -13.45
N GLU A 165 -17.32 24.19 -12.39
CA GLU A 165 -16.08 23.47 -12.08
C GLU A 165 -16.37 22.16 -11.34
N LEU A 166 -16.28 21.05 -12.06
CA LEU A 166 -16.44 19.69 -11.53
C LEU A 166 -15.08 19.10 -11.13
N SER A 167 -15.05 18.31 -10.06
CA SER A 167 -13.84 17.70 -9.46
C SER A 167 -12.82 18.66 -8.80
N ILE A 168 -13.26 19.50 -7.85
CA ILE A 168 -12.37 20.39 -7.07
C ILE A 168 -11.85 19.68 -5.79
N PRO A 169 -10.53 19.44 -5.63
CA PRO A 169 -9.82 20.06 -4.50
C PRO A 169 -8.33 20.43 -4.75
N PRO A 170 -8.01 21.58 -5.38
CA PRO A 170 -6.68 22.21 -5.29
C PRO A 170 -6.71 23.35 -4.26
N VAL A 171 -6.73 23.01 -2.96
CA VAL A 171 -6.80 23.93 -1.79
C VAL A 171 -7.92 25.00 -1.78
N LEU A 172 -8.91 24.88 -2.67
CA LEU A 172 -10.31 25.32 -2.49
C LEU A 172 -10.67 26.84 -2.37
N LYS A 173 -9.95 27.88 -2.79
CA LYS A 173 -8.63 28.12 -3.41
C LYS A 173 -8.18 29.47 -2.82
N SER A 174 -6.91 29.64 -2.43
CA SER A 174 -6.53 30.72 -1.50
C SER A 174 -6.33 32.12 -2.13
N THR A 175 -7.39 32.92 -2.20
CA THR A 175 -7.38 34.36 -1.82
C THR A 175 -8.83 34.88 -1.85
N PRO A 176 -9.21 35.87 -1.02
CA PRO A 176 -10.54 36.46 -1.11
C PRO A 176 -10.65 37.27 -2.41
N LEU A 177 -11.44 36.77 -3.36
CA LEU A 177 -11.90 37.62 -4.46
C LEU A 177 -12.66 38.80 -3.87
N GLN A 178 -12.33 39.98 -4.37
CA GLN A 178 -12.75 41.27 -3.81
C GLN A 178 -14.27 41.32 -3.66
N LEU A 179 -14.74 41.80 -2.50
CA LEU A 179 -16.16 41.80 -2.16
C LEU A 179 -16.93 42.72 -3.11
N ASP A 180 -17.55 42.16 -4.15
CA ASP A 180 -18.64 42.83 -4.85
C ASP A 180 -19.77 43.03 -3.84
N LEU A 181 -20.19 44.29 -3.69
CA LEU A 181 -20.95 44.83 -2.55
C LEU A 181 -22.43 44.40 -2.50
N LEU A 182 -22.75 43.20 -3.01
CA LEU A 182 -24.09 42.74 -3.35
C LEU A 182 -24.45 41.34 -2.81
N ARG A 183 -23.57 40.62 -2.10
CA ARG A 183 -23.93 39.39 -1.36
C ARG A 183 -23.84 39.57 0.17
N PRO A 184 -24.76 38.96 0.96
CA PRO A 184 -24.66 38.95 2.42
C PRO A 184 -23.45 38.11 2.89
N LEU A 185 -22.60 38.71 3.73
CA LEU A 185 -21.68 37.94 4.59
C LEU A 185 -22.47 37.35 5.76
N TYR A 186 -22.37 36.04 5.97
CA TYR A 186 -23.04 35.36 7.09
C TYR A 186 -22.10 35.31 8.31
N PRO A 187 -22.53 35.73 9.51
CA PRO A 187 -21.66 35.89 10.69
C PRO A 187 -21.30 34.57 11.41
N TYR A 188 -21.25 33.45 10.67
CA TYR A 188 -21.01 32.09 11.17
C TYR A 188 -20.09 31.30 10.21
N GLU A 189 -19.12 31.98 9.60
CA GLU A 189 -18.19 31.37 8.65
C GLU A 189 -17.09 30.56 9.37
N ALA A 190 -16.81 29.35 8.88
CA ALA A 190 -15.86 28.41 9.49
C ALA A 190 -14.55 28.34 8.69
N GLU A 191 -13.43 28.70 9.32
CA GLU A 191 -12.11 28.79 8.68
C GLU A 191 -11.37 27.44 8.64
N THR A 192 -10.90 27.04 7.45
CA THR A 192 -9.97 25.90 7.29
C THR A 192 -8.52 26.39 7.41
N ARG A 193 -7.71 25.74 8.25
CA ARG A 193 -6.33 26.18 8.51
C ARG A 193 -5.33 25.56 7.54
N ILE A 194 -4.66 26.41 6.77
CA ILE A 194 -3.56 26.06 5.86
C ILE A 194 -2.24 26.52 6.49
N THR A 195 -1.22 25.67 6.48
CA THR A 195 0.15 26.09 6.85
C THR A 195 1.15 25.67 5.77
N MET A 196 2.22 26.45 5.62
CA MET A 196 3.40 26.07 4.85
C MET A 196 4.55 25.83 5.83
N GLY A 197 4.87 24.56 6.09
CA GLY A 197 5.91 24.16 7.03
C GLY A 197 5.51 22.98 7.91
N THR A 198 6.09 22.93 9.12
CA THR A 198 5.96 21.83 10.07
C THR A 198 4.52 21.52 10.48
N CYS A 199 4.25 20.23 10.72
CA CYS A 199 2.99 19.73 11.23
C CYS A 199 2.59 20.46 12.53
N PRO A 200 1.38 21.06 12.62
CA PRO A 200 0.89 21.65 13.87
C PRO A 200 0.62 20.54 14.91
N PRO A 201 0.62 20.86 16.22
CA PRO A 201 0.17 19.90 17.23
C PRO A 201 -1.29 19.50 16.97
N CYS A 202 -1.61 18.23 17.20
CA CYS A 202 -2.97 17.73 17.35
C CYS A 202 -3.15 17.32 18.80
N SER A 203 -4.04 18.00 19.52
CA SER A 203 -4.42 17.65 20.89
C SER A 203 -5.93 17.86 21.08
N ALA A 204 -6.44 17.70 22.31
CA ALA A 204 -7.88 17.75 22.57
C ALA A 204 -8.63 19.00 22.02
N PRO A 205 -8.06 20.23 22.01
CA PRO A 205 -8.71 21.40 21.40
C PRO A 205 -8.72 21.39 19.86
N GLU A 206 -7.83 20.62 19.23
CA GLU A 206 -7.75 20.47 17.77
C GLU A 206 -8.61 19.32 17.23
N THR A 207 -9.19 18.49 18.10
CA THR A 207 -10.05 17.34 17.73
C THR A 207 -11.13 17.74 16.71
N GLY A 208 -11.16 17.06 15.56
CA GLY A 208 -12.09 17.33 14.45
C GLY A 208 -11.66 18.44 13.49
N GLN A 209 -10.66 19.27 13.82
CA GLN A 209 -10.16 20.29 12.90
C GLN A 209 -9.49 19.64 11.67
N LEU A 210 -9.57 20.33 10.54
CA LEU A 210 -8.90 19.97 9.29
C LEU A 210 -7.62 20.79 9.09
N TRP A 211 -6.54 20.12 8.68
CA TRP A 211 -5.27 20.73 8.29
C TRP A 211 -4.87 20.26 6.89
N PHE A 212 -4.52 21.19 6.01
CA PHE A 212 -3.97 20.87 4.69
C PHE A 212 -2.46 21.17 4.66
N ASN A 213 -1.67 20.15 4.34
CA ASN A 213 -0.23 20.28 4.13
C ASN A 213 0.05 20.61 2.65
N ALA A 214 0.44 21.85 2.38
CA ALA A 214 0.69 22.34 1.02
C ALA A 214 1.89 21.68 0.32
N GLU A 215 2.90 21.23 1.08
CA GLU A 215 4.11 20.58 0.57
C GLU A 215 3.82 19.13 0.13
N ARG A 216 3.14 18.36 0.98
CA ARG A 216 2.76 16.96 0.73
C ARG A 216 1.53 16.81 -0.18
N ARG A 217 0.76 17.88 -0.37
CA ARG A 217 -0.55 17.91 -1.04
C ARG A 217 -1.60 17.01 -0.37
N SER A 218 -1.47 16.79 0.94
CA SER A 218 -2.34 15.90 1.72
C SER A 218 -3.24 16.68 2.69
N LEU A 219 -4.49 16.22 2.83
CA LEU A 219 -5.44 16.70 3.84
C LEU A 219 -5.42 15.78 5.06
N PHE A 220 -5.54 16.35 6.25
CA PHE A 220 -5.57 15.62 7.52
C PHE A 220 -6.71 16.11 8.43
N MET A 221 -7.17 15.23 9.33
CA MET A 221 -8.06 15.55 10.46
C MET A 221 -7.41 15.14 11.78
N CYS A 222 -7.50 15.99 12.80
CA CYS A 222 -6.98 15.68 14.14
C CYS A 222 -7.96 14.79 14.92
N ASP A 223 -7.51 13.65 15.45
CA ASP A 223 -8.32 12.75 16.29
C ASP A 223 -8.30 13.10 17.80
N GLY A 224 -7.66 14.21 18.15
CA GLY A 224 -7.39 14.64 19.54
C GLY A 224 -6.03 14.18 20.07
N THR A 225 -5.29 13.36 19.32
CA THR A 225 -3.92 12.89 19.64
C THR A 225 -2.97 12.90 18.44
N THR A 226 -3.46 12.63 17.23
CA THR A 226 -2.69 12.52 15.98
C THR A 226 -3.47 13.04 14.77
N TRP A 227 -2.75 13.51 13.76
CA TRP A 227 -3.32 13.88 12.45
C TRP A 227 -3.50 12.63 11.57
N ARG A 228 -4.75 12.30 11.25
CA ARG A 228 -5.14 11.21 10.34
C ARG A 228 -5.27 11.74 8.93
N THR A 229 -4.61 11.10 7.95
CA THR A 229 -4.72 11.46 6.53
C THR A 229 -6.14 11.20 6.01
N LEU A 230 -6.67 12.12 5.20
CA LEU A 230 -7.99 12.04 4.55
C LEU A 230 -7.91 12.03 3.02
N LEU A 231 -6.92 12.73 2.45
CA LEU A 231 -6.61 12.73 1.02
C LEU A 231 -5.10 12.74 0.86
N GLN A 232 -4.61 11.89 -0.05
CA GLN A 232 -3.20 11.81 -0.44
C GLN A 232 -3.11 11.54 -1.95
N ASN A 233 -1.92 11.75 -2.51
CA ASN A 233 -1.70 11.89 -3.95
C ASN A 233 -1.82 10.53 -4.67
N GLN A 234 -2.94 10.30 -5.35
CA GLN A 234 -3.31 9.02 -6.00
C GLN A 234 -2.44 8.65 -7.23
N LYS A 235 -1.15 8.39 -7.01
CA LYS A 235 -0.34 7.61 -7.94
C LYS A 235 -0.87 6.18 -7.97
N ARG A 236 -1.79 5.88 -8.89
CA ARG A 236 -2.30 4.53 -9.11
C ARG A 236 -1.52 3.86 -10.24
N LEU A 237 -1.22 2.55 -10.09
CA LEU A 237 -0.65 1.76 -11.18
C LEU A 237 -1.63 1.68 -12.36
N ASP A 238 -1.19 2.16 -13.52
CA ASP A 238 -1.93 2.15 -14.78
C ASP A 238 -1.57 0.88 -15.58
N TYR A 239 -0.28 0.68 -15.85
CA TYR A 239 0.26 -0.52 -16.48
C TYR A 239 1.75 -0.70 -16.16
N VAL A 240 2.26 -1.89 -16.48
CA VAL A 240 3.67 -2.28 -16.38
C VAL A 240 4.26 -2.28 -17.80
N GLU A 241 5.34 -1.53 -18.02
CA GLU A 241 6.02 -1.35 -19.31
C GLU A 241 7.34 -2.12 -19.34
N ASP A 242 7.58 -2.95 -20.36
CA ASP A 242 8.89 -3.61 -20.59
C ASP A 242 9.93 -2.54 -20.95
N TYR A 243 11.00 -2.42 -20.15
CA TYR A 243 11.87 -1.24 -20.16
C TYR A 243 13.33 -1.54 -20.49
N GLN A 244 13.88 -2.66 -19.99
CA GLN A 244 15.23 -3.10 -20.35
C GLN A 244 15.37 -4.63 -20.35
N ASP A 245 15.78 -5.19 -21.49
CA ASP A 245 16.41 -6.52 -21.53
C ASP A 245 17.82 -6.45 -20.91
N LEU A 246 18.02 -7.12 -19.77
CA LEU A 246 19.30 -7.15 -19.06
C LEU A 246 19.94 -8.54 -19.20
N TYR A 247 20.88 -8.64 -20.14
CA TYR A 247 21.68 -9.85 -20.30
C TYR A 247 22.79 -9.93 -19.24
N THR A 248 22.63 -10.86 -18.31
CA THR A 248 23.58 -11.11 -17.21
C THR A 248 24.69 -12.09 -17.62
N CYS A 249 25.64 -12.37 -16.72
CA CYS A 249 26.81 -13.21 -17.03
C CYS A 249 26.46 -14.69 -17.26
N SER A 250 25.40 -15.19 -16.62
CA SER A 250 24.78 -16.51 -16.81
C SER A 250 23.34 -16.46 -16.30
N GLU A 251 22.69 -17.62 -16.16
CA GLU A 251 21.50 -17.76 -15.31
C GLU A 251 21.76 -17.11 -13.93
N THR A 252 20.71 -16.50 -13.38
CA THR A 252 20.74 -15.60 -12.23
C THR A 252 19.70 -16.06 -11.20
N PHE A 253 20.09 -16.21 -9.94
CA PHE A 253 19.21 -16.70 -8.87
C PHE A 253 18.63 -15.62 -7.96
N ASP A 254 19.24 -14.43 -7.94
CA ASP A 254 18.90 -13.25 -7.13
C ASP A 254 19.47 -11.98 -7.81
N VAL A 255 18.87 -10.80 -7.56
CA VAL A 255 19.33 -9.50 -8.12
C VAL A 255 19.40 -8.29 -7.17
N GLU A 256 19.67 -8.48 -5.87
CA GLU A 256 19.95 -7.45 -4.81
C GLU A 256 20.27 -6.02 -5.33
N ILE A 257 19.36 -5.07 -5.06
CA ILE A 257 19.38 -3.67 -5.53
C ILE A 257 19.78 -2.67 -4.44
N PHE A 258 20.95 -2.05 -4.60
CA PHE A 258 21.53 -1.16 -3.59
C PHE A 258 22.07 0.17 -4.11
N SER A 259 22.06 1.20 -3.25
CA SER A 259 22.60 2.53 -3.55
C SER A 259 23.87 2.83 -2.77
N ILE A 260 24.95 3.19 -3.47
CA ILE A 260 26.19 3.66 -2.85
C ILE A 260 26.18 5.20 -2.79
N PRO A 261 26.31 5.82 -1.60
CA PRO A 261 26.35 7.28 -1.47
C PRO A 261 27.43 7.94 -2.35
N SER A 262 27.07 9.04 -3.02
CA SER A 262 27.88 9.74 -4.04
C SER A 262 28.25 8.94 -5.32
N GLU A 263 27.75 7.72 -5.47
CA GLU A 263 27.92 6.89 -6.68
C GLU A 263 26.59 6.52 -7.36
N GLY A 264 25.49 6.44 -6.61
CA GLY A 264 24.15 6.14 -7.13
C GLY A 264 23.78 4.66 -7.04
N LEU A 265 22.80 4.24 -7.85
CA LEU A 265 22.19 2.92 -7.82
C LEU A 265 23.05 1.84 -8.53
N PHE A 266 23.11 0.67 -7.93
CA PHE A 266 23.77 -0.55 -8.37
C PHE A 266 22.82 -1.74 -8.20
N MET A 267 23.25 -2.87 -8.74
CA MET A 267 22.56 -4.16 -8.69
C MET A 267 23.66 -5.22 -8.62
N ALA A 268 23.53 -6.21 -7.73
CA ALA A 268 24.30 -7.45 -7.80
C ALA A 268 23.48 -8.49 -8.58
N ALA A 269 24.15 -9.50 -9.15
CA ALA A 269 23.47 -10.62 -9.79
C ALA A 269 24.09 -11.91 -9.27
N ALA A 270 23.33 -12.74 -8.55
CA ALA A 270 23.78 -14.07 -8.14
C ALA A 270 23.87 -15.00 -9.36
N ASN A 271 24.98 -14.89 -10.09
CA ASN A 271 25.20 -15.67 -11.31
C ASN A 271 25.76 -17.06 -11.00
N ARG A 272 25.13 -18.06 -11.61
CA ARG A 272 25.53 -19.47 -11.55
C ARG A 272 26.97 -19.71 -11.98
N ALA A 273 27.40 -19.13 -13.10
CA ALA A 273 28.68 -19.45 -13.71
C ALA A 273 29.87 -18.83 -12.95
N SER A 274 30.69 -19.67 -12.31
CA SER A 274 31.85 -19.27 -11.48
C SER A 274 32.92 -18.42 -12.21
N ARG A 275 32.88 -18.38 -13.55
CA ARG A 275 33.75 -17.54 -14.39
C ARG A 275 32.90 -16.93 -15.52
N PRO A 276 32.76 -15.59 -15.61
CA PRO A 276 33.44 -14.58 -14.79
C PRO A 276 33.02 -14.55 -13.31
N GLY A 277 31.88 -15.16 -12.97
CA GLY A 277 31.19 -15.03 -11.68
C GLY A 277 30.00 -14.09 -11.77
N SER A 278 29.59 -13.59 -10.62
CA SER A 278 28.55 -12.56 -10.47
C SER A 278 28.93 -11.24 -11.16
N GLY A 279 27.98 -10.66 -11.88
CA GLY A 279 28.06 -9.29 -12.37
C GLY A 279 27.52 -8.29 -11.33
N ILE A 280 28.26 -7.22 -11.10
CA ILE A 280 27.76 -6.00 -10.45
C ILE A 280 27.47 -4.98 -11.55
N TYR A 281 26.23 -4.49 -11.59
CA TYR A 281 25.73 -3.52 -12.55
C TYR A 281 25.53 -2.16 -11.88
N ARG A 282 25.46 -1.09 -12.67
CA ARG A 282 25.24 0.28 -12.20
C ARG A 282 24.24 0.99 -13.09
N TRP A 283 23.28 1.68 -12.48
CA TRP A 283 22.34 2.54 -13.20
C TRP A 283 23.06 3.78 -13.75
N ARG A 284 23.03 3.95 -15.07
CA ARG A 284 23.49 5.16 -15.77
C ARG A 284 22.67 5.34 -17.04
N ASN A 285 22.44 6.58 -17.46
CA ASN A 285 21.73 6.88 -18.71
C ASN A 285 20.40 6.13 -18.85
N GLU A 286 19.64 6.08 -17.75
CA GLU A 286 18.34 5.39 -17.63
C GLU A 286 18.38 3.85 -17.81
N SER A 287 19.53 3.18 -17.60
CA SER A 287 19.59 1.71 -17.65
C SER A 287 20.72 1.10 -16.80
N PHE A 288 20.63 -0.19 -16.49
CA PHE A 288 21.71 -0.94 -15.86
C PHE A 288 22.79 -1.32 -16.87
N HIS A 289 24.06 -1.03 -16.54
CA HIS A 289 25.23 -1.45 -17.30
C HIS A 289 26.22 -2.21 -16.40
N LEU A 290 26.85 -3.25 -16.94
CA LEU A 290 27.87 -4.03 -16.22
C LEU A 290 29.03 -3.12 -15.77
N TYR A 291 29.37 -3.18 -14.50
CA TYR A 291 30.33 -2.29 -13.84
C TYR A 291 31.56 -3.04 -13.30
N GLN A 292 31.35 -4.23 -12.74
CA GLN A 292 32.41 -5.08 -12.20
C GLN A 292 31.99 -6.56 -12.28
N ASN A 293 32.94 -7.46 -12.55
CA ASN A 293 32.76 -8.90 -12.32
C ASN A 293 33.39 -9.30 -10.97
N ILE A 294 32.75 -10.23 -10.27
CA ILE A 294 33.24 -10.84 -9.03
C ILE A 294 33.15 -12.35 -9.18
N SER A 295 34.28 -13.06 -9.10
CA SER A 295 34.30 -14.52 -9.19
C SER A 295 33.73 -15.16 -7.93
N THR A 296 32.66 -15.93 -8.12
CA THR A 296 31.82 -16.61 -7.12
C THR A 296 31.75 -18.12 -7.42
N GLN A 297 31.07 -18.91 -6.58
CA GLN A 297 30.95 -20.37 -6.73
C GLN A 297 29.46 -20.79 -6.66
N GLU A 298 28.77 -20.77 -7.81
CA GLU A 298 27.29 -20.84 -7.87
C GLU A 298 26.65 -19.91 -6.84
N ALA A 299 26.81 -18.58 -7.03
CA ALA A 299 26.14 -17.59 -6.18
C ALA A 299 24.63 -17.79 -6.24
N ARG A 300 23.97 -17.77 -5.08
CA ARG A 300 22.52 -17.98 -4.92
C ARG A 300 21.77 -16.75 -4.43
N GLY A 301 22.44 -15.93 -3.64
CA GLY A 301 21.95 -14.66 -3.12
C GLY A 301 23.12 -13.71 -2.87
N TRP A 302 22.84 -12.41 -2.97
CA TRP A 302 23.69 -11.32 -2.50
C TRP A 302 22.94 -10.54 -1.43
N LYS A 303 23.67 -9.97 -0.47
CA LYS A 303 23.08 -8.99 0.45
C LYS A 303 23.98 -7.78 0.64
N HIS A 304 23.42 -6.60 0.45
CA HIS A 304 24.02 -5.31 0.71
C HIS A 304 23.77 -4.88 2.15
N PHE A 305 24.81 -4.35 2.80
CA PHE A 305 24.67 -3.76 4.12
C PHE A 305 25.71 -2.69 4.38
N THR A 306 25.45 -1.87 5.41
CA THR A 306 26.34 -0.77 5.80
C THR A 306 26.65 -0.79 7.30
N ILE A 307 27.87 -0.37 7.64
CA ILE A 307 28.32 -0.20 9.03
C ILE A 307 29.11 1.11 9.11
N GLY A 308 28.48 2.17 9.63
CA GLY A 308 29.04 3.53 9.58
C GLY A 308 29.14 4.03 8.14
N ASP A 309 30.32 4.47 7.71
CA ASP A 309 30.57 4.88 6.31
C ASP A 309 31.00 3.73 5.37
N LYS A 310 31.07 2.50 5.90
CA LYS A 310 31.49 1.31 5.16
C LYS A 310 30.30 0.66 4.48
N VAL A 311 30.39 0.49 3.16
CA VAL A 311 29.46 -0.28 2.34
C VAL A 311 30.04 -1.66 2.05
N PHE A 312 29.22 -2.70 2.20
CA PHE A 312 29.57 -4.09 1.99
C PHE A 312 28.56 -4.82 1.09
N LEU A 313 29.01 -5.93 0.53
CA LEU A 313 28.19 -6.98 -0.08
C LEU A 313 28.65 -8.33 0.48
N VAL A 314 27.74 -9.25 0.81
CA VAL A 314 28.06 -10.65 1.07
C VAL A 314 27.38 -11.54 0.02
N VAL A 315 28.03 -12.64 -0.37
CA VAL A 315 27.48 -13.63 -1.31
C VAL A 315 27.21 -14.95 -0.61
N ALA A 316 26.04 -15.53 -0.87
CA ALA A 316 25.74 -16.92 -0.61
C ALA A 316 26.29 -17.78 -1.76
N ASP A 317 27.47 -18.37 -1.58
CA ASP A 317 28.07 -19.30 -2.53
C ASP A 317 27.63 -20.75 -2.20
N ALA A 318 26.97 -21.42 -3.15
CA ALA A 318 26.48 -22.80 -2.99
C ALA A 318 27.42 -23.88 -3.55
N GLY A 319 28.59 -23.52 -4.06
CA GLY A 319 29.55 -24.45 -4.65
C GLY A 319 30.15 -25.42 -3.63
N GLU A 320 29.93 -26.72 -3.86
CA GLU A 320 30.33 -27.84 -2.99
C GLU A 320 31.85 -28.16 -2.98
N VAL A 321 32.69 -27.13 -3.08
CA VAL A 321 34.15 -27.23 -3.05
C VAL A 321 34.62 -27.08 -1.60
N GLU A 322 35.06 -28.15 -0.97
CA GLU A 322 35.53 -28.10 0.42
C GLU A 322 36.89 -27.37 0.58
N PRO A 323 37.05 -26.50 1.60
CA PRO A 323 36.02 -26.05 2.55
C PRO A 323 34.99 -25.14 1.86
N GLU A 324 33.72 -25.35 2.19
CA GLU A 324 32.60 -24.55 1.70
C GLU A 324 32.65 -23.14 2.32
N LEU A 325 32.63 -22.09 1.50
CA LEU A 325 32.95 -20.72 1.93
C LEU A 325 32.12 -19.65 1.22
N SER A 326 31.54 -18.74 2.00
CA SER A 326 30.97 -17.48 1.53
C SER A 326 31.96 -16.32 1.72
N VAL A 327 31.72 -15.20 1.03
CA VAL A 327 32.69 -14.08 0.98
C VAL A 327 32.00 -12.73 1.18
N ILE A 328 32.52 -11.95 2.13
CA ILE A 328 32.18 -10.53 2.30
C ILE A 328 33.14 -9.68 1.47
N TYR A 329 32.60 -8.72 0.75
CA TYR A 329 33.30 -7.72 -0.05
C TYR A 329 33.01 -6.31 0.50
N GLN A 330 34.01 -5.42 0.46
CA GLN A 330 33.87 -4.03 0.88
C GLN A 330 34.07 -3.08 -0.31
N TRP A 331 33.27 -2.01 -0.38
CA TRP A 331 33.45 -0.95 -1.36
C TRP A 331 34.73 -0.14 -1.11
N ASN A 332 35.68 -0.20 -2.05
CA ASN A 332 36.90 0.59 -1.96
C ASN A 332 36.71 1.97 -2.61
N ARG A 333 36.40 2.99 -1.80
CA ARG A 333 36.14 4.38 -2.26
C ARG A 333 37.21 4.96 -3.20
N ARG A 334 38.50 4.57 -3.07
CA ARG A 334 39.59 5.04 -3.95
C ARG A 334 39.63 4.33 -5.30
N ARG A 335 39.38 3.01 -5.34
CA ARG A 335 39.35 2.20 -6.57
C ARG A 335 37.95 2.15 -7.22
N ARG A 336 36.93 2.70 -6.55
CA ARG A 336 35.52 2.73 -6.96
C ARG A 336 35.01 1.35 -7.38
N ARG A 337 35.32 0.32 -6.58
CA ARG A 337 34.96 -1.08 -6.84
C ARG A 337 34.95 -1.89 -5.54
N PHE A 338 34.22 -3.00 -5.52
CA PHE A 338 34.25 -3.96 -4.42
C PHE A 338 35.55 -4.78 -4.39
N LEU A 339 36.07 -5.07 -3.20
CA LEU A 339 37.22 -5.92 -2.94
C LEU A 339 36.89 -6.93 -1.84
N ARG A 340 37.45 -8.15 -1.90
CA ARG A 340 37.33 -9.15 -0.84
C ARG A 340 37.76 -8.56 0.52
N TYR A 341 36.93 -8.74 1.54
CA TYR A 341 37.12 -8.22 2.89
C TYR A 341 37.31 -9.35 3.90
N GLN A 342 36.33 -10.27 3.97
CA GLN A 342 36.33 -11.39 4.90
C GLN A 342 35.82 -12.67 4.20
N ILE A 343 36.13 -13.82 4.79
CA ILE A 343 35.69 -15.14 4.37
C ILE A 343 34.95 -15.76 5.57
N LEU A 344 33.82 -16.42 5.34
CA LEU A 344 33.06 -17.14 6.36
C LEU A 344 32.81 -18.58 5.89
N GLU A 345 32.92 -19.54 6.81
CA GLU A 345 32.57 -20.95 6.56
C GLU A 345 31.04 -21.09 6.56
N THR A 346 30.51 -21.73 5.52
CA THR A 346 29.07 -21.87 5.23
C THR A 346 28.81 -23.22 4.57
N HIS A 347 27.55 -23.66 4.43
CA HIS A 347 27.23 -24.98 3.87
C HIS A 347 26.12 -24.86 2.81
N ALA A 348 26.49 -25.02 1.54
CA ALA A 348 25.67 -24.74 0.36
C ALA A 348 24.74 -23.53 0.52
N ALA A 349 25.30 -22.36 0.86
CA ALA A 349 24.52 -21.18 1.25
C ALA A 349 23.53 -20.77 0.13
N GLN A 350 22.27 -20.51 0.49
CA GLN A 350 21.28 -19.93 -0.44
C GLN A 350 21.12 -18.42 -0.27
N ASP A 351 21.14 -17.93 0.98
CA ASP A 351 20.85 -16.55 1.37
C ASP A 351 21.76 -16.04 2.51
N TRP A 352 21.85 -14.71 2.64
CA TRP A 352 22.36 -13.97 3.79
C TRP A 352 21.44 -12.80 4.18
N GLU A 353 20.95 -12.75 5.43
CA GLU A 353 20.22 -11.57 5.95
C GLU A 353 21.08 -10.70 6.88
N ALA A 354 20.93 -9.37 6.80
CA ALA A 354 21.86 -8.36 7.29
C ALA A 354 21.21 -7.23 8.11
N PHE A 355 21.00 -7.49 9.40
CA PHE A 355 20.18 -6.67 10.29
C PHE A 355 20.95 -5.92 11.40
N GLN A 356 20.24 -5.04 12.12
CA GLN A 356 20.78 -4.30 13.27
C GLN A 356 19.86 -4.37 14.50
N ILE A 357 20.44 -4.63 15.67
CA ILE A 357 19.75 -4.67 16.97
C ILE A 357 20.57 -3.87 17.98
N HIS A 358 19.97 -2.86 18.60
CA HIS A 358 20.59 -2.05 19.68
C HIS A 358 22.03 -1.58 19.38
N ASN A 359 22.26 -0.95 18.22
CA ASN A 359 23.56 -0.50 17.69
C ASN A 359 24.60 -1.60 17.39
N HIS A 360 24.19 -2.87 17.34
CA HIS A 360 25.04 -3.97 16.84
C HIS A 360 24.54 -4.45 15.48
N SER A 361 25.45 -4.54 14.51
CA SER A 361 25.20 -5.13 13.20
C SER A 361 25.43 -6.64 13.24
N PHE A 362 24.58 -7.39 12.54
CA PHE A 362 24.62 -8.84 12.46
C PHE A 362 24.52 -9.30 11.00
N LEU A 363 24.88 -10.55 10.77
CA LEU A 363 24.58 -11.30 9.55
C LEU A 363 24.05 -12.69 9.96
N VAL A 364 23.13 -13.27 9.20
CA VAL A 364 22.77 -14.70 9.32
C VAL A 364 22.81 -15.36 7.95
N VAL A 365 23.24 -16.63 7.89
CA VAL A 365 23.32 -17.40 6.63
C VAL A 365 22.29 -18.52 6.58
N ALA A 366 21.61 -18.71 5.44
CA ALA A 366 20.79 -19.88 5.17
C ALA A 366 21.67 -21.07 4.74
N ASN A 367 22.11 -21.87 5.72
CA ASN A 367 22.88 -23.10 5.49
C ASN A 367 21.95 -24.24 5.04
N HIS A 368 22.01 -24.61 3.75
CA HIS A 368 21.08 -25.57 3.16
C HIS A 368 21.52 -27.03 3.27
N ARG A 369 22.80 -27.31 3.04
CA ARG A 369 23.36 -28.67 3.02
C ARG A 369 24.86 -28.63 3.17
N ARG A 370 25.42 -29.50 4.01
CA ARG A 370 26.87 -29.73 4.08
C ARG A 370 27.29 -30.73 3.00
N ALA A 371 28.27 -30.38 2.18
CA ALA A 371 28.70 -31.19 1.04
C ALA A 371 29.15 -32.60 1.47
N ARG A 372 30.00 -32.69 2.50
CA ARG A 372 30.64 -33.91 3.02
C ARG A 372 29.76 -35.15 3.16
N ASP A 373 28.58 -34.95 3.73
CA ASP A 373 27.66 -36.01 4.15
C ASP A 373 26.23 -35.78 3.63
N SER A 374 26.04 -34.76 2.78
CA SER A 374 24.74 -34.34 2.25
C SER A 374 23.67 -34.07 3.30
N ASN A 375 24.06 -33.76 4.54
CA ASN A 375 23.10 -33.50 5.62
C ASN A 375 22.49 -32.10 5.46
N HIS A 376 21.15 -32.05 5.35
CA HIS A 376 20.35 -30.82 5.33
C HIS A 376 19.98 -30.32 6.75
N ASN A 377 20.05 -31.18 7.77
CA ASN A 377 19.74 -30.82 9.16
C ASN A 377 21.01 -30.31 9.84
N ILE A 378 21.38 -29.08 9.48
CA ILE A 378 22.58 -28.38 9.96
C ILE A 378 22.21 -26.99 10.47
N PRO A 379 22.95 -26.45 11.46
CA PRO A 379 22.64 -25.12 11.97
C PRO A 379 23.04 -24.02 10.98
N SER A 380 22.16 -23.04 10.88
CA SER A 380 22.47 -21.72 10.35
C SER A 380 23.19 -20.88 11.40
N VAL A 381 24.00 -19.92 10.97
CA VAL A 381 24.93 -19.20 11.86
C VAL A 381 24.63 -17.70 11.82
N VAL A 382 24.39 -17.13 13.00
CA VAL A 382 24.31 -15.69 13.23
C VAL A 382 25.71 -15.20 13.63
N TYR A 383 26.23 -14.22 12.91
CA TYR A 383 27.48 -13.53 13.18
C TYR A 383 27.19 -12.12 13.66
N ARG A 384 28.05 -11.57 14.52
CA ARG A 384 27.97 -10.19 15.01
C ARG A 384 29.22 -9.43 14.60
N TRP A 385 29.07 -8.17 14.22
CA TRP A 385 30.18 -7.28 13.95
C TRP A 385 30.92 -6.92 15.25
N ASN A 386 32.23 -7.19 15.28
CA ASN A 386 33.13 -6.78 16.35
C ASN A 386 33.80 -5.45 15.97
N SER A 387 33.67 -4.43 16.83
CA SER A 387 34.22 -3.09 16.63
C SER A 387 35.75 -3.01 16.67
N ASP A 388 36.41 -3.98 17.28
CA ASP A 388 37.81 -3.90 17.65
C ASP A 388 38.67 -4.70 16.65
N SER A 389 38.18 -5.89 16.27
CA SER A 389 38.75 -6.68 15.16
C SER A 389 38.30 -6.17 13.78
N GLN A 390 37.17 -5.45 13.70
CA GLN A 390 36.52 -4.99 12.47
C GLN A 390 36.14 -6.17 11.54
N LEU A 391 35.72 -7.28 12.13
CA LEU A 391 35.30 -8.52 11.46
C LEU A 391 33.94 -8.99 12.01
N PHE A 392 33.27 -9.84 11.25
CA PHE A 392 32.14 -10.63 11.73
C PHE A 392 32.63 -11.88 12.46
N GLU A 393 32.10 -12.11 13.65
CA GLU A 393 32.47 -13.22 14.54
C GLU A 393 31.20 -14.01 14.91
N VAL A 394 31.32 -15.34 15.06
CA VAL A 394 30.18 -16.21 15.36
C VAL A 394 29.55 -15.81 16.69
N TYR A 395 28.24 -15.52 16.68
CA TYR A 395 27.50 -15.04 17.84
C TYR A 395 26.52 -16.08 18.37
N GLN A 396 25.75 -16.69 17.48
CA GLN A 396 24.74 -17.71 17.82
C GLN A 396 24.57 -18.69 16.65
N THR A 397 24.21 -19.93 16.95
CA THR A 397 23.73 -20.90 15.95
C THR A 397 22.25 -21.17 16.14
N LEU A 398 21.51 -21.33 15.04
CA LEU A 398 20.07 -21.63 15.02
C LEU A 398 19.84 -22.94 14.27
N SER A 399 19.06 -23.85 14.87
CA SER A 399 18.77 -25.16 14.27
C SER A 399 17.85 -25.03 13.07
N THR A 400 18.32 -25.47 11.90
CA THR A 400 17.62 -25.37 10.61
C THR A 400 17.62 -26.69 9.85
N SER A 401 16.70 -26.83 8.89
CA SER A 401 16.49 -28.03 8.07
C SER A 401 16.33 -27.62 6.61
N GLY A 402 17.45 -27.63 5.87
CA GLY A 402 17.48 -27.19 4.48
C GLY A 402 17.05 -25.73 4.35
N ALA A 403 17.66 -24.84 5.13
CA ALA A 403 17.37 -23.41 5.06
C ALA A 403 17.58 -22.88 3.63
N TYR A 404 16.74 -21.94 3.23
CA TYR A 404 16.80 -21.29 1.92
C TYR A 404 16.93 -19.77 2.01
N ASP A 405 16.30 -19.21 3.04
CA ASP A 405 16.10 -17.77 3.25
C ASP A 405 15.99 -17.48 4.76
N TRP A 406 16.34 -16.25 5.12
CA TRP A 406 16.11 -15.62 6.40
C TRP A 406 15.54 -14.21 6.22
N GLU A 407 14.45 -13.87 6.90
CA GLU A 407 13.94 -12.48 6.96
C GLU A 407 14.00 -11.92 8.40
N PHE A 408 14.45 -10.67 8.53
CA PHE A 408 14.54 -9.91 9.78
C PHE A 408 13.58 -8.73 9.83
N PHE A 409 12.69 -8.75 10.82
CA PHE A 409 11.68 -7.71 10.98
C PHE A 409 11.52 -7.21 12.41
N THR A 410 10.84 -6.06 12.55
CA THR A 410 10.59 -5.45 13.86
C THR A 410 9.14 -5.06 14.04
N VAL A 411 8.56 -5.40 15.21
CA VAL A 411 7.20 -5.01 15.59
C VAL A 411 7.29 -4.16 16.86
N GLY A 412 7.29 -2.84 16.68
CA GLY A 412 7.55 -1.91 17.79
C GLY A 412 8.95 -2.13 18.40
N PRO A 413 9.07 -2.45 19.71
CA PRO A 413 10.36 -2.70 20.36
C PRO A 413 10.88 -4.14 20.18
N TYR A 414 10.14 -5.02 19.52
CA TYR A 414 10.47 -6.44 19.38
C TYR A 414 11.16 -6.71 18.05
N HIS A 415 12.32 -7.39 18.09
CA HIS A 415 13.07 -7.82 16.91
C HIS A 415 12.86 -9.31 16.66
N PHE A 416 12.50 -9.68 15.44
CA PHE A 416 12.22 -11.04 15.02
C PHE A 416 13.13 -11.47 13.87
N LEU A 417 13.23 -12.77 13.69
CA LEU A 417 13.95 -13.38 12.58
C LEU A 417 13.21 -14.66 12.19
N VAL A 418 12.90 -14.89 10.91
CA VAL A 418 12.18 -16.08 10.42
C VAL A 418 13.01 -16.83 9.39
N VAL A 419 12.96 -18.17 9.38
CA VAL A 419 13.68 -19.01 8.40
C VAL A 419 12.72 -19.78 7.48
N ALA A 420 13.00 -19.75 6.18
CA ALA A 420 12.44 -20.68 5.22
C ALA A 420 13.15 -22.04 5.32
N ASN A 421 12.60 -22.96 6.11
CA ASN A 421 13.07 -24.36 6.13
C ASN A 421 12.43 -25.12 4.96
N THR A 422 13.19 -25.43 3.90
CA THR A 422 12.66 -26.14 2.73
C THR A 422 12.55 -27.65 2.92
N PHE A 423 13.59 -28.31 3.47
CA PHE A 423 13.78 -29.76 3.33
C PHE A 423 14.64 -30.41 4.43
N ASP A 424 14.14 -31.46 5.07
CA ASP A 424 14.82 -32.19 6.16
C ASP A 424 15.60 -33.45 5.70
N GLY A 425 15.81 -33.62 4.40
CA GLY A 425 16.33 -34.86 3.80
C GLY A 425 15.26 -35.91 3.47
N HIS A 426 14.00 -35.72 3.87
CA HIS A 426 12.92 -36.70 3.74
C HIS A 426 11.61 -36.15 3.16
N THR A 427 11.27 -34.90 3.46
CA THR A 427 10.01 -34.22 3.09
C THR A 427 10.20 -32.70 3.02
N THR A 428 9.39 -32.01 2.22
CA THR A 428 9.32 -30.54 2.18
C THR A 428 8.18 -29.97 3.04
N THR A 429 7.27 -30.81 3.54
CA THR A 429 6.27 -30.39 4.53
C THR A 429 6.89 -30.43 5.93
N ILE A 430 7.53 -29.33 6.33
CA ILE A 430 8.25 -29.16 7.61
C ILE A 430 7.94 -27.79 8.23
N SER A 431 8.43 -27.54 9.45
CA SER A 431 8.22 -26.27 10.15
C SER A 431 9.28 -25.23 9.81
N SER A 432 8.86 -24.11 9.23
CA SER A 432 9.58 -22.83 9.31
C SER A 432 9.45 -22.26 10.72
N THR A 433 10.46 -21.50 11.17
CA THR A 433 10.56 -21.05 12.56
C THR A 433 10.74 -19.53 12.64
N ILE A 434 9.84 -18.87 13.36
CA ILE A 434 9.99 -17.48 13.80
C ILE A 434 10.69 -17.49 15.16
N TYR A 435 11.74 -16.69 15.29
CA TYR A 435 12.46 -16.41 16.52
C TYR A 435 12.21 -14.96 16.96
N LEU A 436 12.26 -14.72 18.28
CA LEU A 436 12.18 -13.41 18.91
C LEU A 436 13.48 -13.14 19.68
N TRP A 437 13.98 -11.91 19.61
CA TRP A 437 15.15 -11.47 20.37
C TRP A 437 14.79 -11.25 21.85
N LEU A 438 15.28 -12.12 22.73
CA LEU A 438 15.12 -12.05 24.19
C LEU A 438 16.47 -12.36 24.87
N ASP A 439 16.80 -11.65 25.95
CA ASP A 439 18.02 -11.86 26.74
C ASP A 439 19.32 -11.78 25.92
N SER A 440 19.35 -10.89 24.92
CA SER A 440 20.46 -10.74 23.95
C SER A 440 20.72 -11.98 23.07
N ARG A 441 19.69 -12.75 22.73
CA ARG A 441 19.76 -13.87 21.80
C ARG A 441 18.43 -14.10 21.09
N PHE A 442 18.44 -14.77 19.94
CA PHE A 442 17.22 -15.27 19.32
C PHE A 442 16.72 -16.53 20.05
N GLN A 443 15.43 -16.56 20.38
CA GLN A 443 14.75 -17.68 21.03
C GLN A 443 13.48 -18.01 20.23
N THR A 444 13.12 -19.28 20.08
CA THR A 444 11.95 -19.69 19.27
C THR A 444 10.66 -19.05 19.81
N PHE A 445 9.94 -18.38 18.92
CA PHE A 445 8.69 -17.66 19.21
C PHE A 445 7.48 -18.44 18.68
N GLN A 446 7.52 -18.84 17.41
CA GLN A 446 6.43 -19.56 16.76
C GLN A 446 6.97 -20.48 15.65
N ASN A 447 6.41 -21.69 15.55
CA ASN A 447 6.66 -22.59 14.42
C ASN A 447 5.45 -22.57 13.49
N ILE A 448 5.69 -22.52 12.17
CA ILE A 448 4.65 -22.55 11.14
C ILE A 448 4.98 -23.68 10.16
N THR A 449 4.06 -24.63 9.99
CA THR A 449 4.22 -25.70 9.00
C THR A 449 4.06 -25.14 7.59
N THR A 450 5.12 -25.23 6.80
CA THR A 450 5.24 -24.75 5.42
C THR A 450 5.42 -25.94 4.46
N VAL A 451 5.40 -25.69 3.15
CA VAL A 451 5.49 -26.73 2.11
C VAL A 451 6.55 -26.35 1.08
N GLY A 452 7.80 -26.66 1.42
CA GLY A 452 8.97 -26.24 0.66
C GLY A 452 9.14 -24.74 0.67
N ALA A 453 9.13 -24.12 1.86
CA ALA A 453 9.40 -22.69 2.00
C ALA A 453 10.75 -22.35 1.36
N THR A 454 10.77 -21.34 0.50
CA THR A 454 12.00 -20.79 -0.11
C THR A 454 12.24 -19.33 0.24
N ASP A 455 11.23 -18.62 0.74
CA ASP A 455 11.26 -17.19 1.06
C ASP A 455 10.20 -16.85 2.12
N TRP A 456 10.44 -15.77 2.87
CA TRP A 456 9.54 -15.15 3.83
C TRP A 456 9.52 -13.61 3.74
N GLU A 457 8.77 -13.02 2.81
CA GLU A 457 8.63 -11.56 2.73
C GLU A 457 7.80 -10.93 3.87
N MET A 458 8.29 -9.83 4.48
CA MET A 458 7.66 -9.09 5.58
C MET A 458 7.24 -7.68 5.17
N PHE A 459 5.94 -7.41 5.33
CA PHE A 459 5.39 -6.10 5.04
C PHE A 459 4.41 -5.62 6.11
N GLN A 460 4.33 -4.29 6.23
CA GLN A 460 3.42 -3.62 7.15
C GLN A 460 2.76 -2.39 6.51
N PHE A 461 1.49 -2.19 6.81
CA PHE A 461 0.73 -0.98 6.46
C PHE A 461 -0.46 -0.82 7.41
N ASP A 462 -0.91 0.42 7.60
CA ASP A 462 -2.07 0.79 8.42
C ASP A 462 -2.03 0.24 9.88
N GLY A 463 -0.83 -0.02 10.41
CA GLY A 463 -0.61 -0.59 11.75
C GLY A 463 -0.76 -2.11 11.84
N ARG A 464 -0.88 -2.80 10.69
CA ARG A 464 -0.96 -4.26 10.55
C ARG A 464 0.37 -4.79 10.03
N PHE A 465 0.75 -5.98 10.48
CA PHE A 465 2.03 -6.63 10.18
C PHE A 465 1.77 -7.99 9.58
N PHE A 466 2.44 -8.32 8.47
CA PHE A 466 2.22 -9.52 7.70
C PHE A 466 3.53 -10.24 7.38
N LEU A 467 3.41 -11.54 7.10
CA LEU A 467 4.47 -12.37 6.53
C LEU A 467 3.87 -13.19 5.39
N ALA A 468 4.39 -13.08 4.17
CA ALA A 468 4.12 -14.02 3.09
C ALA A 468 5.14 -15.16 3.12
N VAL A 469 4.75 -16.37 2.70
CA VAL A 469 5.71 -17.47 2.46
C VAL A 469 5.57 -17.97 1.03
N ALA A 470 6.70 -18.07 0.32
CA ALA A 470 6.78 -18.77 -0.95
C ALA A 470 6.84 -20.30 -0.71
N ASN A 471 5.75 -21.00 -1.00
CA ASN A 471 5.72 -22.48 -0.96
C ASN A 471 6.06 -23.04 -2.35
N SER A 472 7.25 -23.61 -2.51
CA SER A 472 7.80 -24.00 -3.82
C SER A 472 7.40 -25.41 -4.30
N GLN A 473 7.39 -26.42 -3.43
CA GLN A 473 6.95 -27.77 -3.81
C GLN A 473 6.58 -28.69 -2.63
N GLN A 474 5.61 -29.58 -2.86
CA GLN A 474 5.36 -30.75 -2.02
C GLN A 474 5.97 -32.01 -2.65
N LEU A 475 7.06 -32.52 -2.07
CA LEU A 475 7.70 -33.75 -2.56
C LEU A 475 6.87 -34.99 -2.22
N SER A 476 6.62 -35.84 -3.23
CA SER A 476 5.95 -37.13 -3.04
C SER A 476 6.93 -38.29 -3.18
N ARG A 477 6.88 -39.25 -2.23
CA ARG A 477 7.72 -40.47 -2.25
C ARG A 477 7.05 -41.65 -2.98
N ARG A 478 5.81 -41.49 -3.48
CA ARG A 478 5.01 -42.57 -4.11
C ARG A 478 4.15 -42.07 -5.29
N GLY A 479 4.50 -40.95 -5.90
CA GLY A 479 3.80 -40.32 -7.01
C GLY A 479 4.55 -39.08 -7.49
N PRO A 480 3.98 -38.26 -8.39
CA PRO A 480 4.55 -36.97 -8.76
C PRO A 480 4.56 -36.01 -7.56
N SER A 481 5.56 -35.13 -7.49
CA SER A 481 5.56 -33.96 -6.60
C SER A 481 4.57 -32.91 -7.09
N LEU A 482 4.03 -32.11 -6.18
CA LEU A 482 3.14 -30.99 -6.50
C LEU A 482 3.94 -29.68 -6.50
N TYR A 483 3.86 -28.92 -7.59
CA TYR A 483 4.49 -27.60 -7.74
C TYR A 483 3.45 -26.48 -7.76
N SER A 484 2.22 -26.77 -8.22
CA SER A 484 1.08 -25.86 -8.11
C SER A 484 0.42 -26.02 -6.74
N ILE A 485 0.78 -25.16 -5.78
CA ILE A 485 0.36 -25.21 -4.37
C ILE A 485 0.10 -23.81 -3.79
N ASN A 486 -0.63 -23.73 -2.66
CA ASN A 486 -0.89 -22.45 -2.01
C ASN A 486 0.34 -21.93 -1.27
N SER A 487 0.83 -20.78 -1.69
CA SER A 487 1.57 -19.85 -0.82
C SER A 487 0.59 -19.20 0.17
N THR A 488 1.08 -18.59 1.24
CA THR A 488 0.22 -18.14 2.34
C THR A 488 0.70 -16.84 2.96
N VAL A 489 -0.20 -15.87 3.09
CA VAL A 489 -0.01 -14.65 3.86
C VAL A 489 -0.54 -14.87 5.28
N TYR A 490 0.27 -14.52 6.27
CA TYR A 490 -0.06 -14.50 7.68
C TYR A 490 -0.15 -13.06 8.17
N GLU A 491 -0.98 -12.79 9.18
CA GLU A 491 -1.09 -11.50 9.87
C GLU A 491 -0.77 -11.69 11.35
N LEU A 492 -0.06 -10.74 11.96
CA LEU A 492 0.15 -10.73 13.41
C LEU A 492 -1.13 -10.33 14.14
N ASN A 493 -1.76 -11.29 14.80
CA ASN A 493 -2.81 -11.00 15.77
C ASN A 493 -2.18 -10.45 17.05
N THR A 494 -2.32 -9.15 17.27
CA THR A 494 -1.73 -8.42 18.40
C THR A 494 -2.35 -8.78 19.76
N PHE A 495 -3.55 -9.36 19.79
CA PHE A 495 -4.20 -9.83 21.03
C PHE A 495 -3.69 -11.21 21.46
N THR A 496 -3.44 -12.13 20.52
CA THR A 496 -2.89 -13.47 20.80
C THR A 496 -1.37 -13.52 20.74
N GLN A 497 -0.72 -12.46 20.24
CA GLN A 497 0.71 -12.36 20.01
C GLN A 497 1.24 -13.51 19.13
N THR A 498 0.52 -13.80 18.04
CA THR A 498 0.87 -14.87 17.09
C THR A 498 0.54 -14.48 15.66
N PHE A 499 1.35 -14.94 14.71
CA PHE A 499 1.03 -14.88 13.29
C PHE A 499 -0.05 -15.91 12.95
N VAL A 500 -1.18 -15.46 12.44
CA VAL A 500 -2.33 -16.29 12.06
C VAL A 500 -2.55 -16.23 10.56
N ARG A 501 -3.06 -17.31 9.97
CA ARG A 501 -3.31 -17.40 8.51
C ARG A 501 -4.31 -16.33 8.09
N PHE A 502 -3.90 -15.40 7.23
CA PHE A 502 -4.74 -14.31 6.72
C PHE A 502 -5.33 -14.67 5.35
N GLN A 503 -4.50 -15.08 4.39
CA GLN A 503 -4.93 -15.37 3.02
C GLN A 503 -4.10 -16.48 2.38
N ASP A 504 -4.77 -17.30 1.56
CA ASP A 504 -4.13 -18.25 0.64
C ASP A 504 -4.09 -17.71 -0.77
N ILE A 505 -2.95 -17.93 -1.45
CA ILE A 505 -2.78 -17.58 -2.85
C ILE A 505 -2.19 -18.80 -3.57
N LEU A 506 -2.90 -19.31 -4.59
CA LEU A 506 -2.39 -20.39 -5.42
C LEU A 506 -1.21 -19.90 -6.27
N THR A 507 -0.10 -20.62 -6.19
CA THR A 507 1.19 -20.28 -6.83
C THR A 507 1.79 -21.50 -7.53
N HIS A 508 2.71 -21.27 -8.47
CA HIS A 508 3.31 -22.28 -9.33
C HIS A 508 4.83 -22.35 -9.10
N SER A 509 5.21 -23.11 -8.07
CA SER A 509 6.54 -23.09 -7.47
C SER A 509 7.01 -21.66 -7.24
N ALA A 510 6.31 -20.97 -6.33
CA ALA A 510 6.77 -19.68 -5.82
C ALA A 510 8.18 -19.87 -5.25
N VAL A 511 9.11 -19.04 -5.69
CA VAL A 511 10.46 -18.98 -5.11
C VAL A 511 10.60 -17.79 -4.17
N ASP A 512 9.94 -16.68 -4.49
CA ASP A 512 10.05 -15.38 -3.82
C ASP A 512 8.69 -14.64 -3.83
N TRP A 513 8.59 -13.65 -2.92
CA TRP A 513 7.56 -12.63 -2.85
C TRP A 513 8.22 -11.26 -2.66
N GLU A 514 7.76 -10.24 -3.39
CA GLU A 514 8.23 -8.86 -3.22
C GLU A 514 7.06 -7.90 -2.96
N PHE A 515 7.17 -7.09 -1.91
CA PHE A 515 6.18 -6.09 -1.51
C PHE A 515 6.60 -4.69 -1.89
N PHE A 516 5.78 -4.03 -2.69
CA PHE A 516 6.04 -2.65 -3.09
C PHE A 516 4.81 -1.75 -2.99
N THR A 517 5.08 -0.45 -2.97
CA THR A 517 4.04 0.57 -2.82
C THR A 517 4.14 1.62 -3.92
N LEU A 518 2.99 2.02 -4.46
CA LEU A 518 2.88 3.13 -5.42
C LEU A 518 1.87 4.12 -4.86
N GLY A 519 2.40 5.24 -4.33
CA GLY A 519 1.59 6.17 -3.55
C GLY A 519 0.94 5.47 -2.36
N ASP A 520 -0.40 5.47 -2.35
CA ASP A 520 -1.19 4.84 -1.30
C ASP A 520 -1.51 3.36 -1.57
N GLU A 521 -1.25 2.88 -2.79
CA GLU A 521 -1.55 1.51 -3.20
C GLU A 521 -0.44 0.54 -2.77
N LYS A 522 -0.84 -0.66 -2.35
CA LYS A 522 0.04 -1.71 -1.80
C LYS A 522 -0.04 -2.94 -2.70
N PHE A 523 1.10 -3.52 -3.05
CA PHE A 523 1.20 -4.63 -3.99
C PHE A 523 2.11 -5.74 -3.45
N LEU A 524 1.86 -6.95 -3.93
CA LEU A 524 2.79 -8.08 -3.86
C LEU A 524 3.03 -8.59 -5.28
N VAL A 525 4.24 -9.01 -5.62
CA VAL A 525 4.53 -9.82 -6.82
C VAL A 525 5.15 -11.15 -6.40
N VAL A 526 4.94 -12.21 -7.19
CA VAL A 526 5.45 -13.56 -6.92
C VAL A 526 6.29 -14.10 -8.06
N ALA A 527 7.48 -14.62 -7.78
CA ALA A 527 8.27 -15.42 -8.73
C ALA A 527 7.68 -16.84 -8.88
N ASN A 528 6.68 -16.97 -9.75
CA ASN A 528 6.21 -18.29 -10.21
C ASN A 528 7.27 -18.94 -11.12
N SER A 529 7.99 -19.94 -10.61
CA SER A 529 9.15 -20.52 -11.31
C SER A 529 8.81 -21.75 -12.16
N HIS A 530 7.92 -22.64 -11.69
CA HIS A 530 7.64 -23.93 -12.34
C HIS A 530 6.27 -24.53 -11.96
N ASP A 531 5.46 -24.96 -12.94
CA ASP A 531 4.10 -25.46 -12.67
C ASP A 531 4.02 -26.99 -12.45
N GLY A 532 5.11 -27.70 -12.78
CA GLY A 532 5.18 -29.17 -12.87
C GLY A 532 5.50 -29.69 -14.28
N SER A 533 5.46 -28.82 -15.30
CA SER A 533 5.64 -29.10 -16.71
C SER A 533 6.50 -28.07 -17.46
N SER A 534 6.46 -26.80 -17.02
CA SER A 534 6.99 -25.64 -17.73
C SER A 534 7.61 -24.62 -16.76
N TYR A 535 8.69 -23.98 -17.21
CA TYR A 535 9.27 -22.79 -16.59
C TYR A 535 8.79 -21.48 -17.25
N SER A 536 8.04 -21.56 -18.35
CA SER A 536 7.46 -20.40 -19.05
C SER A 536 6.11 -20.06 -18.42
N LEU A 537 6.11 -19.18 -17.42
CA LEU A 537 4.95 -18.89 -16.55
C LEU A 537 4.74 -17.39 -16.37
N ASN A 538 3.53 -17.02 -15.94
CA ASN A 538 3.26 -15.65 -15.52
C ASN A 538 3.57 -15.48 -14.03
N SER A 539 4.48 -14.57 -13.72
CA SER A 539 4.54 -13.95 -12.39
C SER A 539 3.34 -13.02 -12.22
N ILE A 540 2.73 -12.99 -11.05
CA ILE A 540 1.45 -12.30 -10.83
C ILE A 540 1.67 -11.14 -9.85
N VAL A 541 1.20 -9.94 -10.22
CA VAL A 541 1.13 -8.79 -9.31
C VAL A 541 -0.26 -8.73 -8.72
N TYR A 542 -0.34 -8.77 -7.40
CA TYR A 542 -1.54 -8.62 -6.59
C TYR A 542 -1.59 -7.22 -5.98
N ARG A 543 -2.80 -6.71 -5.79
CA ARG A 543 -3.09 -5.41 -5.18
C ARG A 543 -3.92 -5.60 -3.93
N TRP A 544 -3.61 -4.86 -2.87
CA TRP A 544 -4.45 -4.79 -1.68
C TRP A 544 -5.82 -4.15 -1.96
N GLN A 545 -6.90 -4.84 -1.57
CA GLN A 545 -8.30 -4.42 -1.72
C GLN A 545 -9.08 -4.50 -0.39
N GLY A 546 -8.39 -4.35 0.75
CA GLY A 546 -9.04 -4.28 2.07
C GLY A 546 -9.62 -5.63 2.52
N TYR A 547 -10.94 -5.78 2.44
CA TYR A 547 -11.62 -7.01 2.86
C TYR A 547 -11.33 -8.21 1.96
N GLU A 548 -11.07 -7.98 0.67
CA GLU A 548 -10.71 -9.04 -0.29
C GLU A 548 -9.24 -9.47 -0.21
N GLY A 549 -8.44 -8.85 0.66
CA GLY A 549 -7.00 -9.10 0.78
C GLY A 549 -6.23 -8.64 -0.46
N PHE A 550 -5.28 -9.45 -0.90
CA PHE A 550 -4.50 -9.25 -2.14
C PHE A 550 -5.18 -9.92 -3.33
N VAL A 551 -5.58 -9.12 -4.32
CA VAL A 551 -6.33 -9.56 -5.52
C VAL A 551 -5.44 -9.37 -6.75
N PRO A 552 -5.32 -10.36 -7.66
CA PRO A 552 -4.46 -10.25 -8.84
C PRO A 552 -4.91 -9.10 -9.77
N VAL A 553 -3.96 -8.28 -10.23
CA VAL A 553 -4.20 -7.13 -11.12
C VAL A 553 -3.34 -7.12 -12.39
N HIS A 554 -2.13 -7.69 -12.35
CA HIS A 554 -1.28 -7.84 -13.53
C HIS A 554 -0.68 -9.25 -13.60
N SER A 555 -0.34 -9.66 -14.83
CA SER A 555 0.23 -10.96 -15.16
C SER A 555 1.42 -10.72 -16.09
N LEU A 556 2.63 -10.95 -15.59
CA LEU A 556 3.90 -10.63 -16.26
C LEU A 556 4.55 -11.91 -16.78
N PRO A 557 4.70 -12.09 -18.11
CA PRO A 557 5.35 -13.27 -18.67
C PRO A 557 6.83 -13.37 -18.27
N THR A 558 7.19 -14.47 -17.61
CA THR A 558 8.51 -14.73 -17.04
C THR A 558 9.00 -16.14 -17.38
N PHE A 559 10.32 -16.36 -17.34
CA PHE A 559 10.92 -17.63 -17.71
C PHE A 559 11.86 -18.13 -16.62
N GLY A 560 11.44 -19.16 -15.88
CA GLY A 560 12.14 -19.68 -14.70
C GLY A 560 12.43 -18.59 -13.67
N CYS A 561 11.41 -17.77 -13.38
CA CYS A 561 11.49 -16.64 -12.47
C CYS A 561 12.09 -17.09 -11.13
N ARG A 562 12.92 -16.25 -10.52
CA ARG A 562 13.62 -16.63 -9.28
C ARG A 562 13.46 -15.65 -8.14
N ASP A 563 13.57 -14.36 -8.43
CA ASP A 563 13.29 -13.30 -7.48
C ASP A 563 12.77 -12.05 -8.23
N TRP A 564 12.17 -11.14 -7.46
CA TRP A 564 11.65 -9.85 -7.90
C TRP A 564 12.15 -8.74 -6.98
N GLU A 565 12.53 -7.59 -7.55
CA GLU A 565 13.13 -6.49 -6.80
C GLU A 565 12.53 -5.14 -7.22
N HIS A 566 11.99 -4.38 -6.27
CA HIS A 566 11.41 -3.05 -6.45
C HIS A 566 12.42 -1.94 -6.20
N PHE A 567 12.56 -1.05 -7.18
CA PHE A 567 13.41 0.12 -7.01
C PHE A 567 12.80 1.39 -7.60
N SER A 568 13.35 2.52 -7.17
CA SER A 568 12.92 3.84 -7.62
C SER A 568 14.12 4.73 -7.91
N THR A 569 13.96 5.58 -8.92
CA THR A 569 14.93 6.59 -9.35
C THR A 569 14.20 7.92 -9.59
N ASP A 570 14.95 8.99 -9.86
CA ASP A 570 14.36 10.29 -10.25
C ASP A 570 13.45 10.20 -11.49
N GLN A 571 13.57 9.13 -12.28
CA GLN A 571 12.79 8.88 -13.50
C GLN A 571 11.48 8.09 -13.24
N GLY A 572 11.30 7.49 -12.06
CA GLY A 572 10.11 6.70 -11.74
C GLY A 572 10.38 5.49 -10.86
N SER A 573 9.44 4.56 -10.88
CA SER A 573 9.43 3.32 -10.11
C SER A 573 9.51 2.13 -11.08
N PHE A 574 10.19 1.07 -10.67
CA PHE A 574 10.58 -0.05 -11.52
C PHE A 574 10.49 -1.38 -10.74
N LEU A 575 10.34 -2.48 -11.48
CA LEU A 575 10.62 -3.84 -10.99
C LEU A 575 11.72 -4.45 -11.85
N ILE A 576 12.51 -5.35 -11.29
CA ILE A 576 13.39 -6.27 -12.04
C ILE A 576 13.10 -7.71 -11.62
N TYR A 577 13.29 -8.68 -12.51
CA TYR A 577 13.22 -10.11 -12.17
C TYR A 577 14.46 -10.88 -12.61
N SER A 578 14.78 -11.96 -11.90
CA SER A 578 15.87 -12.89 -12.21
C SER A 578 15.40 -14.23 -12.79
N SER A 579 16.28 -14.93 -13.54
CA SER A 579 15.96 -16.18 -14.23
C SER A 579 17.00 -17.26 -14.01
N ALA A 580 16.58 -18.40 -13.44
CA ALA A 580 17.41 -19.59 -13.30
C ALA A 580 17.50 -20.45 -14.58
N THR A 581 16.78 -20.10 -15.64
CA THR A 581 16.75 -20.86 -16.91
C THR A 581 17.29 -20.09 -18.11
N SER A 582 17.57 -18.79 -17.94
CA SER A 582 18.12 -17.92 -18.97
C SER A 582 19.04 -16.86 -18.37
N ARG A 583 20.02 -16.40 -19.12
CA ARG A 583 20.85 -15.24 -18.77
C ARG A 583 20.15 -13.89 -19.06
N LEU A 584 18.83 -13.86 -19.06
CA LEU A 584 18.01 -12.69 -19.37
C LEU A 584 17.12 -12.37 -18.16
N SER A 585 17.50 -11.31 -17.46
CA SER A 585 16.62 -10.55 -16.58
C SER A 585 15.88 -9.48 -17.40
N LYS A 586 14.73 -9.01 -16.92
CA LYS A 586 14.10 -7.79 -17.46
C LYS A 586 13.85 -6.77 -16.35
N VAL A 587 14.09 -5.51 -16.67
CA VAL A 587 13.56 -4.37 -15.92
C VAL A 587 12.24 -3.94 -16.56
N PHE A 588 11.23 -3.73 -15.73
CA PHE A 588 9.95 -3.14 -16.08
C PHE A 588 9.79 -1.78 -15.41
N ARG A 589 9.13 -0.83 -16.08
CA ARG A 589 8.76 0.47 -15.53
C ARG A 589 7.30 0.47 -15.08
N LEU A 590 7.07 0.89 -13.84
CA LEU A 590 5.74 1.02 -13.24
C LEU A 590 5.18 2.38 -13.61
N ARG A 591 4.19 2.42 -14.53
CA ARG A 591 3.56 3.67 -14.97
C ARG A 591 2.40 4.00 -14.05
N THR A 592 2.45 5.18 -13.43
CA THR A 592 1.36 5.72 -12.59
C THR A 592 0.75 6.95 -13.22
N TYR A 593 -0.58 7.06 -13.18
CA TYR A 593 -1.30 8.29 -13.49
C TYR A 593 -1.42 9.24 -12.28
#